data_AF-A0A428RSL5-F1
#
_entry.id   AF-A0A428RSL5-F1
#
_cell.length_a   1.000
_cell.length_b   1.000
_cell.length_c   1.000
_cell.angle_alpha   90.00
_cell.angle_beta   90.00
_cell.angle_gamma   90.00
#
_symmetry.space_group_name_H-M   'P 1'
#
loop_
_entity.id
_entity.type
_entity.pdbx_description
1 polymer ?
#
loop_
_entity_poly.entity_id
_entity_poly.type
_entity_poly.pdbx_seq_one_letter_code
_entity_poly.pdbx_strand_id
1 'polypeptide(L)'
;MADQRGNNSASTSSSVNQESIGRLITLFSSALTSEWTRKRVAYNFLQFYRATKALAPDSTARIFLHHGGFKAWIAHYITTTGQAHFNGRQARQRLIEELDNLPVEERAGIAQKIASSSIHPTAKGLIQSMEQQTLEAQAAATDTAGRKRRRE
;
A
#
# COMPACT_ATOMS: atom_id res chain seq x y z
N MET A 1 32.93 5.12 42.92
CA MET A 1 33.40 4.90 41.54
C MET A 1 32.25 4.28 40.76
N ALA A 2 32.03 4.80 39.55
CA ALA A 2 30.73 5.04 38.92
C ALA A 2 29.89 3.82 38.51
N ASP A 3 28.58 3.99 38.65
CA ASP A 3 27.51 3.17 38.08
C ASP A 3 27.50 3.22 36.54
N GLN A 4 27.63 2.05 35.90
CA GLN A 4 27.26 1.86 34.49
C GLN A 4 26.00 0.98 34.41
N ARG A 5 24.83 1.60 34.43
CA ARG A 5 23.55 0.98 34.04
C ARG A 5 22.72 2.00 33.24
N GLY A 6 22.87 1.94 31.93
CA GLY A 6 22.00 2.66 31.02
C GLY A 6 22.64 2.70 29.64
N ASN A 7 22.17 1.84 28.72
CA ASN A 7 22.11 2.13 27.27
C ASN A 7 21.64 0.97 26.37
N ASN A 8 21.37 -0.24 26.89
CA ASN A 8 21.04 -1.37 26.01
C ASN A 8 19.58 -1.40 25.49
N SER A 9 18.66 -0.61 26.05
CA SER A 9 17.23 -0.69 25.68
C SER A 9 16.90 0.00 24.35
N ALA A 10 17.52 1.15 24.05
CA ALA A 10 17.21 1.93 22.84
C ALA A 10 17.71 1.26 21.54
N SER A 11 18.85 0.57 21.61
CA SER A 11 19.44 -0.15 20.45
C SER A 11 18.66 -1.41 20.07
N THR A 12 18.01 -2.04 21.06
CA THR A 12 17.23 -3.27 20.82
C THR A 12 15.87 -2.93 20.19
N SER A 13 15.18 -1.91 20.68
CA SER A 13 13.89 -1.47 20.13
C SER A 13 14.00 -0.90 18.71
N SER A 14 15.08 -0.17 18.40
CA SER A 14 15.31 0.38 17.05
C SER A 14 15.65 -0.71 16.02
N SER A 15 16.44 -1.73 16.41
CA SER A 15 16.77 -2.87 15.54
C SER A 15 15.56 -3.74 15.24
N VAL A 16 14.71 -4.03 16.23
CA VAL A 16 13.47 -4.81 16.03
C VAL A 16 12.51 -4.06 15.10
N ASN A 17 12.35 -2.76 15.26
CA ASN A 17 11.50 -1.94 14.38
C ASN A 17 12.04 -1.92 12.93
N GLN A 18 13.36 -1.84 12.74
CA GLN A 18 13.96 -1.88 11.40
C GLN A 18 13.77 -3.23 10.69
N GLU A 19 13.91 -4.35 11.41
CA GLU A 19 13.61 -5.67 10.85
C GLU A 19 12.14 -5.80 10.44
N SER A 20 11.22 -5.34 11.30
CA SER A 20 9.79 -5.32 11.00
C SER A 20 9.47 -4.49 9.76
N ILE A 21 10.00 -3.26 9.67
CA ILE A 21 9.85 -2.41 8.48
C ILE A 21 10.40 -3.11 7.23
N GLY A 22 11.55 -3.79 7.33
CA GLY A 22 12.13 -4.57 6.23
C GLY A 22 11.23 -5.71 5.77
N ARG A 23 10.60 -6.43 6.70
CA ARG A 23 9.64 -7.50 6.40
C ARG A 23 8.38 -6.96 5.74
N LEU A 24 7.87 -5.82 6.22
CA LEU A 24 6.72 -5.14 5.60
C LEU A 24 7.04 -4.73 4.17
N ILE A 25 8.15 -4.05 3.93
CA ILE A 25 8.56 -3.66 2.57
C ILE A 25 8.65 -4.89 1.67
N THR A 26 9.28 -5.96 2.15
CA THR A 26 9.40 -7.21 1.38
C THR A 26 8.04 -7.82 1.04
N LEU A 27 7.13 -7.90 2.02
CA LEU A 27 5.79 -8.45 1.83
C LEU A 27 5.02 -7.65 0.78
N PHE A 28 4.94 -6.33 0.92
CA PHE A 28 4.14 -5.51 0.01
C PHE A 28 4.82 -5.37 -1.37
N SER A 29 6.14 -5.26 -1.44
CA SER A 29 6.85 -5.29 -2.72
C SER A 29 6.68 -6.61 -3.46
N SER A 30 6.54 -7.74 -2.76
CA SER A 30 6.27 -9.04 -3.41
C SER A 30 5.00 -9.03 -4.27
N ALA A 31 3.99 -8.24 -3.91
CA ALA A 31 2.79 -8.08 -4.72
C ALA A 31 3.07 -7.46 -6.10
N LEU A 32 4.19 -6.75 -6.26
CA LEU A 32 4.63 -6.14 -7.52
C LEU A 32 5.73 -6.93 -8.22
N THR A 33 6.63 -7.54 -7.45
CA THR A 33 7.85 -8.17 -7.97
C THR A 33 7.68 -9.65 -8.29
N SER A 34 6.67 -10.32 -7.71
CA SER A 34 6.37 -11.71 -8.02
C SER A 34 5.62 -11.85 -9.34
N GLU A 35 5.73 -13.03 -9.94
CA GLU A 35 5.01 -13.35 -11.18
C GLU A 35 3.49 -13.32 -10.96
N TRP A 36 2.79 -12.58 -11.82
CA TRP A 36 1.34 -12.60 -11.88
C TRP A 36 0.85 -13.66 -12.86
N THR A 37 0.26 -14.73 -12.34
CA THR A 37 -0.37 -15.78 -13.15
C THR A 37 -1.82 -15.45 -13.54
N ARG A 38 -2.44 -14.48 -12.85
CA ARG A 38 -3.82 -14.06 -13.10
C ARG A 38 -3.88 -13.00 -14.20
N LYS A 39 -4.77 -13.19 -15.16
CA LYS A 39 -4.98 -12.27 -16.29
C LYS A 39 -5.89 -11.08 -15.99
N ARG A 40 -6.59 -11.10 -14.85
CA ARG A 40 -7.55 -10.05 -14.46
C ARG A 40 -7.34 -9.70 -13.00
N VAL A 41 -7.47 -8.40 -12.72
CA VAL A 41 -7.52 -7.89 -11.35
C VAL A 41 -8.87 -8.20 -10.73
N ALA A 42 -8.88 -8.36 -9.40
CA ALA A 42 -10.09 -8.59 -8.64
C ALA A 42 -11.20 -7.60 -8.99
N TYR A 43 -12.42 -8.15 -9.02
CA TYR A 43 -13.64 -7.37 -9.17
C TYR A 43 -13.70 -6.29 -8.09
N ASN A 44 -14.15 -5.09 -8.45
CA ASN A 44 -14.27 -3.90 -7.57
C ASN A 44 -13.00 -3.09 -7.27
N PHE A 45 -11.86 -3.28 -7.95
CA PHE A 45 -10.66 -2.47 -7.66
C PHE A 45 -10.92 -0.94 -7.79
N LEU A 46 -11.71 -0.51 -8.80
CA LEU A 46 -12.07 0.90 -8.97
C LEU A 46 -12.90 1.44 -7.80
N GLN A 47 -13.80 0.61 -7.25
CA GLN A 47 -14.58 0.99 -6.08
C GLN A 47 -13.68 1.18 -4.86
N PHE A 48 -12.73 0.26 -4.64
CA PHE A 48 -11.74 0.38 -3.57
C PHE A 48 -10.84 1.61 -3.74
N TYR A 49 -10.42 1.91 -4.96
CA TYR A 49 -9.63 3.10 -5.27
C TYR A 49 -10.40 4.39 -4.92
N ARG A 50 -11.67 4.47 -5.34
CA ARG A 50 -12.54 5.61 -5.01
C ARG A 50 -12.78 5.73 -3.51
N ALA A 51 -13.09 4.63 -2.83
CA ALA A 51 -13.28 4.60 -1.38
C ALA A 51 -12.02 5.06 -0.64
N THR A 52 -10.84 4.62 -1.10
CA THR A 52 -9.54 5.05 -0.53
C THR A 52 -9.40 6.57 -0.54
N LYS A 53 -9.92 7.26 -1.56
CA LYS A 53 -9.84 8.72 -1.63
C LYS A 53 -10.67 9.45 -0.59
N ALA A 54 -11.71 8.80 -0.07
CA ALA A 54 -12.60 9.33 0.97
C ALA A 54 -12.17 8.92 2.39
N LEU A 55 -11.15 8.07 2.53
CA LEU A 55 -10.62 7.69 3.84
C LEU A 55 -9.87 8.84 4.50
N ALA A 56 -9.74 8.74 5.83
CA ALA A 56 -8.96 9.67 6.63
C ALA A 56 -7.50 9.73 6.14
N PRO A 57 -6.85 10.92 6.18
CA PRO A 57 -5.48 11.12 5.68
C PRO A 57 -4.44 10.21 6.33
N ASP A 58 -4.68 9.80 7.58
CA ASP A 58 -3.86 8.92 8.40
C ASP A 58 -4.14 7.43 8.18
N SER A 59 -5.11 7.05 7.34
CA SER A 59 -5.33 5.64 7.00
C SER A 59 -4.20 5.13 6.10
N THR A 60 -3.76 3.89 6.33
CA THR A 60 -2.63 3.30 5.61
C THR A 60 -2.84 3.27 4.09
N ALA A 61 -4.04 2.90 3.63
CA ALA A 61 -4.38 2.92 2.21
C ALA A 61 -4.30 4.33 1.61
N ARG A 62 -4.71 5.36 2.35
CA ARG A 62 -4.64 6.76 1.91
C ARG A 62 -3.21 7.28 1.89
N ILE A 63 -2.40 6.94 2.90
CA ILE A 63 -0.97 7.24 2.96
C ILE A 63 -0.25 6.61 1.77
N PHE A 64 -0.50 5.33 1.48
CA PHE A 64 0.14 4.63 0.37
C PHE A 64 -0.20 5.26 -0.97
N LEU A 65 -1.46 5.65 -1.17
CA LEU A 65 -1.89 6.36 -2.37
C LEU A 65 -1.25 7.75 -2.48
N HIS A 66 -1.13 8.48 -1.38
CA HIS A 66 -0.62 9.85 -1.38
C HIS A 66 0.90 9.92 -1.55
N HIS A 67 1.66 9.14 -0.77
CA HIS A 67 3.13 9.21 -0.75
C HIS A 67 3.80 8.25 -1.74
N GLY A 68 3.19 7.11 -2.05
CA GLY A 68 3.73 6.11 -2.97
C GLY A 68 2.97 5.97 -4.29
N GLY A 69 1.94 6.79 -4.50
CA GLY A 69 1.14 6.81 -5.73
C GLY A 69 0.37 5.53 -5.98
N PHE A 70 -0.04 5.33 -7.24
CA PHE A 70 -0.82 4.15 -7.64
C PHE A 70 -0.06 2.85 -7.39
N LYS A 71 1.27 2.82 -7.61
CA LYS A 71 2.09 1.62 -7.45
C LYS A 71 2.13 1.10 -6.01
N ALA A 72 2.36 1.97 -5.03
CA ALA A 72 2.31 1.55 -3.63
C ALA A 72 0.89 1.19 -3.21
N TRP A 73 -0.11 1.98 -3.62
CA TRP A 73 -1.50 1.69 -3.33
C TRP A 73 -1.95 0.32 -3.87
N ILE A 74 -1.58 -0.05 -5.10
CA ILE A 74 -2.00 -1.33 -5.67
C ILE A 74 -1.30 -2.51 -4.98
N ALA A 75 -0.04 -2.34 -4.58
CA ALA A 75 0.67 -3.32 -3.76
C ALA A 75 -0.07 -3.55 -2.44
N HIS A 76 -0.51 -2.48 -1.77
CA HIS A 76 -1.34 -2.56 -0.58
C HIS A 76 -2.66 -3.26 -0.86
N TYR A 77 -3.43 -2.82 -1.86
CA TYR A 77 -4.72 -3.43 -2.21
C TYR A 77 -4.59 -4.94 -2.46
N ILE A 78 -3.61 -5.39 -3.24
CA ILE A 78 -3.39 -6.83 -3.50
C ILE A 78 -3.01 -7.55 -2.22
N THR A 79 -2.16 -6.92 -1.40
CA THR A 79 -1.69 -7.46 -0.12
C THR A 79 -2.76 -7.41 0.99
N THR A 80 -3.84 -6.67 0.87
CA THR A 80 -4.95 -6.71 1.84
C THR A 80 -6.16 -7.49 1.36
N THR A 81 -6.40 -7.54 0.04
CA THR A 81 -7.58 -8.23 -0.54
C THR A 81 -7.28 -9.61 -1.10
N GLY A 82 -6.01 -9.92 -1.35
CA GLY A 82 -5.61 -11.19 -1.93
C GLY A 82 -5.86 -12.36 -0.96
N GLN A 83 -6.31 -13.49 -1.49
CA GLN A 83 -6.43 -14.74 -0.74
C GLN A 83 -5.02 -15.26 -0.38
N ALA A 84 -4.70 -15.38 0.91
CA ALA A 84 -3.59 -16.21 1.37
C ALA A 84 -4.11 -17.62 1.71
N HIS A 85 -3.25 -18.64 1.57
CA HIS A 85 -3.55 -19.98 2.08
C HIS A 85 -3.80 -19.94 3.59
N PHE A 86 -4.60 -20.88 4.13
CA PHE A 86 -5.02 -20.91 5.54
C PHE A 86 -3.85 -20.68 6.52
N ASN A 87 -2.73 -21.35 6.28
CA ASN A 87 -1.53 -21.26 7.14
C ASN A 87 -0.82 -19.89 7.10
N GLY A 88 -0.98 -19.11 6.03
CA GLY A 88 -0.34 -17.80 5.86
C GLY A 88 -1.23 -16.61 6.21
N ARG A 89 -2.54 -16.82 6.40
CA ARG A 89 -3.49 -15.72 6.66
C ARG A 89 -3.22 -15.01 7.97
N GLN A 90 -2.98 -15.75 9.06
CA GLN A 90 -2.76 -15.13 10.36
C GLN A 90 -1.46 -14.32 10.40
N ALA A 91 -0.38 -14.84 9.81
CA ALA A 91 0.89 -14.12 9.72
C ALA A 91 0.77 -12.83 8.89
N ARG A 92 0.08 -12.91 7.75
CA ARG A 92 -0.18 -11.73 6.91
C ARG A 92 -1.06 -10.70 7.61
N GLN A 93 -2.10 -11.15 8.32
CA GLN A 93 -2.97 -10.27 9.08
C GLN A 93 -2.21 -9.52 10.17
N ARG A 94 -1.33 -10.22 10.92
CA ARG A 94 -0.45 -9.59 11.92
C ARG A 94 0.46 -8.51 11.32
N LEU A 95 1.02 -8.76 10.13
CA LEU A 95 1.86 -7.78 9.44
C LEU A 95 1.06 -6.56 8.95
N ILE A 96 -0.19 -6.75 8.55
CA ILE A 96 -1.08 -5.62 8.20
C ILE A 96 -1.40 -4.80 9.45
N GLU A 97 -1.73 -5.45 10.56
CA GLU A 97 -1.98 -4.78 11.84
C GLU A 97 -0.72 -4.05 12.35
N GLU A 98 0.45 -4.66 12.21
CA GLU A 98 1.73 -4.03 12.54
C GLU A 98 1.94 -2.76 11.71
N LEU A 99 1.72 -2.84 10.39
CA LEU A 99 1.79 -1.68 9.51
C LEU A 99 0.83 -0.57 9.96
N ASP A 100 -0.43 -0.91 10.27
CA ASP A 100 -1.45 0.08 10.67
C ASP A 100 -1.12 0.77 11.99
N ASN A 101 -0.38 0.11 12.88
CA ASN A 101 0.07 0.67 14.15
C ASN A 101 1.35 1.53 14.03
N LEU A 102 2.02 1.55 12.87
CA LEU A 102 3.20 2.40 12.68
C LEU A 102 2.83 3.89 12.60
N PRO A 103 3.74 4.78 13.03
CA PRO A 103 3.60 6.21 12.80
C PRO A 103 3.36 6.55 11.32
N VAL A 104 2.64 7.64 11.07
CA VAL A 104 2.32 8.10 9.69
C VAL A 104 3.58 8.23 8.83
N GLU A 105 4.66 8.79 9.41
CA GLU A 105 5.94 8.98 8.71
C GLU A 105 6.59 7.65 8.29
N GLU A 106 6.52 6.62 9.14
CA GLU A 106 7.07 5.30 8.80
C GLU A 106 6.24 4.61 7.71
N ARG A 107 4.91 4.71 7.78
CA ARG A 107 4.02 4.21 6.72
C ARG A 107 4.27 4.94 5.39
N ALA A 108 4.49 6.24 5.42
CA ALA A 108 4.84 7.04 4.25
C ALA A 108 6.20 6.60 3.67
N GLY A 109 7.21 6.39 4.52
CA GLY A 109 8.52 5.88 4.10
C GLY A 109 8.45 4.48 3.48
N ILE A 110 7.64 3.58 4.04
CA ILE A 110 7.36 2.25 3.46
C ILE A 110 6.71 2.41 2.08
N ALA A 111 5.69 3.25 1.95
CA ALA A 111 5.00 3.49 0.69
C ALA A 111 5.95 3.99 -0.41
N GLN A 112 6.85 4.92 -0.09
CA GLN A 112 7.85 5.43 -1.02
C GLN A 112 8.82 4.32 -1.46
N LYS A 113 9.32 3.49 -0.54
CA LYS A 113 10.21 2.37 -0.87
C LYS A 113 9.53 1.32 -1.77
N ILE A 114 8.25 1.03 -1.52
CA ILE A 114 7.47 0.15 -2.40
C ILE A 114 7.30 0.77 -3.79
N ALA A 115 7.04 2.08 -3.87
CA ALA A 115 6.91 2.78 -5.14
C ALA A 115 8.21 2.72 -5.99
N SER A 116 9.37 2.71 -5.34
CA SER A 116 10.68 2.52 -5.98
C SER A 116 10.95 1.08 -6.43
N SER A 117 10.14 0.11 -6.03
CA SER A 117 10.31 -1.30 -6.43
C SER A 117 10.05 -1.51 -7.93
N SER A 118 10.79 -2.46 -8.50
CA SER A 118 10.56 -2.92 -9.87
C SER A 118 9.25 -3.69 -9.95
N ILE A 119 8.53 -3.55 -11.06
CA ILE A 119 7.33 -4.34 -11.34
C ILE A 119 7.75 -5.54 -12.19
N HIS A 120 7.30 -6.74 -11.82
CA HIS A 120 7.51 -7.93 -12.62
C HIS A 120 6.96 -7.75 -14.04
N PRO A 121 7.66 -8.18 -15.10
CA PRO A 121 7.20 -8.00 -16.48
C PRO A 121 5.76 -8.49 -16.74
N THR A 122 5.37 -9.60 -16.11
CA THR A 122 4.02 -10.18 -16.26
C THR A 122 2.92 -9.35 -15.56
N ALA A 123 3.27 -8.53 -14.57
CA ALA A 123 2.33 -7.65 -13.87
C ALA A 123 2.23 -6.26 -14.50
N LYS A 124 3.30 -5.81 -15.19
CA LYS A 124 3.44 -4.42 -15.68
C LYS A 124 2.28 -3.95 -16.54
N GLY A 125 1.92 -4.71 -17.57
CA GLY A 125 0.85 -4.31 -18.50
C GLY A 125 -0.52 -4.20 -17.81
N LEU A 126 -0.81 -5.12 -16.87
CA LEU A 126 -2.07 -5.10 -16.14
C LEU A 126 -2.12 -3.93 -15.15
N ILE A 127 -1.05 -3.66 -14.40
CA ILE A 127 -0.97 -2.50 -13.49
C ILE A 127 -1.14 -1.19 -14.26
N GLN A 128 -0.48 -1.04 -15.42
CA GLN A 128 -0.63 0.15 -16.27
C GLN A 128 -2.07 0.33 -16.76
N SER A 129 -2.73 -0.76 -17.19
CA SER A 129 -4.14 -0.70 -17.60
C SER A 129 -5.05 -0.28 -16.44
N MET A 130 -4.79 -0.77 -15.23
CA MET A 130 -5.56 -0.36 -14.06
C MET A 130 -5.36 1.11 -13.71
N GLU A 131 -4.11 1.59 -13.74
CA GLU A 131 -3.78 2.99 -13.48
C GLU A 131 -4.53 3.89 -14.46
N GLN A 132 -4.48 3.56 -15.76
CA GLN A 132 -5.19 4.28 -16.81
C GLN A 132 -6.71 4.31 -16.56
N GLN A 133 -7.32 3.18 -16.20
CA GLN A 133 -8.74 3.14 -15.82
C GLN A 133 -9.06 4.05 -14.64
N THR A 134 -8.15 4.22 -13.67
CA THR A 134 -8.36 5.17 -12.57
C THR A 134 -8.30 6.62 -13.02
N LEU A 135 -7.47 6.95 -14.00
CA LEU A 135 -7.35 8.30 -14.57
C LEU A 135 -8.59 8.66 -15.39
N GLU A 136 -9.03 7.75 -16.26
CA GLU A 136 -10.24 7.90 -17.08
C GLU A 136 -11.48 8.05 -16.20
N ALA A 137 -11.59 7.23 -15.15
CA ALA A 137 -12.68 7.32 -14.17
C ALA A 137 -12.71 8.67 -13.42
N GLN A 138 -11.56 9.34 -13.26
CA GLN A 138 -11.49 10.67 -12.66
C GLN A 138 -11.90 11.76 -13.64
N ALA A 139 -11.41 11.70 -14.88
CA ALA A 139 -11.78 12.65 -15.94
C ALA A 139 -13.30 12.64 -16.21
N ALA A 140 -13.91 11.46 -16.29
CA ALA A 140 -15.36 11.34 -16.48
C ALA A 140 -16.17 11.95 -15.32
N ALA A 141 -15.65 11.86 -14.08
CA ALA A 141 -16.31 12.45 -12.92
C ALA A 141 -16.26 13.99 -12.95
N THR A 142 -15.14 14.58 -13.39
CA THR A 142 -15.02 16.04 -13.53
C THR A 142 -15.91 16.60 -14.63
N ASP A 143 -16.02 15.90 -15.77
CA ASP A 143 -16.88 16.32 -16.88
C ASP A 143 -18.36 16.30 -16.50
N THR A 144 -18.78 15.27 -15.75
CA THR A 144 -20.16 15.15 -15.26
C THR A 144 -20.50 16.26 -14.26
N ALA A 145 -19.57 16.59 -13.36
CA ALA A 145 -19.76 17.69 -12.41
C ALA A 145 -19.86 19.05 -13.11
N GLY A 146 -19.05 19.29 -14.14
CA GLY A 146 -19.10 20.51 -14.96
C GLY A 146 -20.42 20.66 -15.71
N ARG A 147 -20.96 19.57 -16.26
CA ARG A 147 -22.27 19.58 -16.96
C ARG A 147 -23.44 19.84 -16.02
N LYS A 148 -23.38 19.36 -14.76
CA LYS A 148 -24.43 19.59 -13.76
C LYS A 148 -24.49 21.05 -13.29
N ARG A 149 -23.33 21.67 -13.02
CA ARG A 149 -23.23 23.08 -12.60
C ARG A 149 -23.66 24.09 -13.67
N ARG A 150 -23.74 23.68 -14.95
CA ARG A 150 -24.14 24.56 -16.07
C ARG A 150 -25.65 24.57 -16.30
N ARG A 151 -26.42 23.78 -15.53
CA ARG A 151 -27.88 23.63 -15.64
C ARG A 151 -28.63 24.18 -14.41
N GLU A 152 -27.92 24.70 -13.43
CA GLU A 152 -28.43 25.45 -12.28
C GLU A 152 -28.22 26.94 -12.55
#